data_AF-A0A3G8LSZ8-F1
#
_entry.id   AF-A0A3G8LSZ8-F1
#
_cell.length_a   1.000
_cell.length_b   1.000
_cell.length_c   1.000
_cell.angle_alpha   90.00
_cell.angle_beta   90.00
_cell.angle_gamma   90.00
#
_symmetry.space_group_name_H-M   'P 1'
#
loop_
_entity.id
_entity.type
_entity.pdbx_description
1 polymer ?
#
loop_
_entity_poly.entity_id
_entity_poly.type
_entity_poly.pdbx_seq_one_letter_code
_entity_poly.pdbx_strand_id
1 'polypeptide(L)'
;MSDTQKLDFSTINDPTLASFNQQKNLIKRMLKGNSATCNDCNKPLTLQLPPNTTKAKPADKAPGIYCVKGCTDIELDMEAVALMR
;
A
#
# COMPACT_ATOMS: atom_id res chain seq x y z
N MET A 1 -41.86 -8.46 8.64
CA MET A 1 -40.70 -9.12 9.30
C MET A 1 -39.68 -9.39 8.22
N SER A 2 -38.42 -9.09 8.53
CA SER A 2 -37.32 -8.80 7.60
C SER A 2 -37.08 -9.82 6.49
N ASP A 3 -37.16 -9.34 5.24
CA ASP A 3 -36.48 -9.94 4.10
C ASP A 3 -34.99 -9.64 4.21
N THR A 4 -34.27 -10.49 4.95
CA THR A 4 -32.81 -10.51 4.90
C THR A 4 -32.41 -11.01 3.51
N GLN A 5 -32.19 -10.07 2.58
CA GLN A 5 -31.60 -10.36 1.27
C GLN A 5 -30.36 -11.23 1.50
N LYS A 6 -30.38 -12.48 1.01
CA LYS A 6 -29.19 -13.33 0.93
C LYS A 6 -28.18 -12.60 0.04
N LEU A 7 -27.25 -11.89 0.66
CA LEU A 7 -26.13 -11.25 -0.02
C LEU A 7 -25.32 -12.35 -0.70
N ASP A 8 -25.37 -12.40 -2.04
CA ASP A 8 -24.56 -13.32 -2.82
C ASP A 8 -23.14 -12.75 -2.98
N PHE A 9 -22.28 -13.15 -2.04
CA PHE A 9 -20.88 -12.72 -1.99
C PHE A 9 -19.98 -13.38 -3.04
N SER A 10 -20.49 -14.34 -3.82
CA SER A 10 -19.71 -15.01 -4.86
C SER A 10 -19.20 -14.01 -5.91
N THR A 11 -20.02 -13.02 -6.25
CA THR A 11 -19.70 -11.96 -7.21
C THR A 11 -18.62 -10.98 -6.72
N ILE A 12 -18.36 -10.93 -5.42
CA ILE A 12 -17.41 -10.01 -4.79
C ILE A 12 -16.05 -10.69 -4.56
N ASN A 13 -16.03 -12.02 -4.39
CA ASN A 13 -14.80 -12.76 -4.05
C ASN A 13 -13.71 -12.64 -5.13
N ASP A 14 -14.07 -12.84 -6.39
CA ASP A 14 -13.12 -12.78 -7.51
C ASP A 14 -12.49 -11.38 -7.70
N PRO A 15 -13.25 -10.28 -7.78
CA PRO A 15 -12.66 -8.95 -7.88
C PRO A 15 -11.86 -8.56 -6.62
N THR A 16 -12.24 -9.08 -5.45
CA THR A 16 -11.48 -8.86 -4.21
C THR A 16 -10.12 -9.56 -4.26
N LEU A 17 -10.06 -10.81 -4.72
CA LEU A 17 -8.80 -11.54 -4.88
C LEU A 17 -7.89 -10.89 -5.93
N ALA A 18 -8.47 -10.43 -7.04
CA ALA A 18 -7.72 -9.69 -8.06
C ALA A 18 -7.12 -8.40 -7.48
N SER A 19 -7.93 -7.61 -6.76
CA SER A 19 -7.49 -6.37 -6.12
C SER A 19 -6.38 -6.60 -5.09
N PHE A 20 -6.52 -7.63 -4.25
CA PHE A 20 -5.50 -8.01 -3.28
C PHE A 20 -4.17 -8.38 -3.96
N ASN A 21 -4.22 -9.20 -5.01
CA ASN A 21 -3.02 -9.60 -5.73
C ASN A 21 -2.35 -8.41 -6.44
N GLN A 22 -3.13 -7.48 -6.99
CA GLN A 22 -2.61 -6.25 -7.57
C GLN A 22 -1.87 -5.39 -6.53
N GLN A 23 -2.48 -5.16 -5.37
CA GLN A 23 -1.86 -4.40 -4.28
C GLN A 23 -0.58 -5.08 -3.76
N LYS A 24 -0.63 -6.40 -3.53
CA LYS A 24 0.55 -7.19 -3.11
C LYS A 24 1.69 -7.09 -4.12
N ASN A 25 1.39 -7.21 -5.41
CA ASN A 25 2.39 -7.14 -6.47
C ASN A 25 2.98 -5.73 -6.60
N LEU A 26 2.16 -4.69 -6.44
CA LEU A 26 2.61 -3.30 -6.40
C LEU A 26 3.63 -3.08 -5.27
N ILE A 27 3.29 -3.50 -4.05
CA ILE A 27 4.18 -3.36 -2.88
C ILE A 27 5.51 -4.09 -3.14
N LYS A 28 5.46 -5.35 -3.59
CA LYS A 28 6.66 -6.13 -3.91
C LYS A 28 7.52 -5.48 -4.99
N ARG A 29 6.90 -4.92 -6.03
CA ARG A 29 7.59 -4.25 -7.13
C ARG A 29 8.34 -3.01 -6.62
N MET A 30 7.67 -2.19 -5.81
CA MET A 30 8.23 -0.99 -5.20
C MET A 30 9.39 -1.32 -4.26
N LEU A 31 9.23 -2.32 -3.37
CA LEU A 31 10.28 -2.73 -2.44
C LEU A 31 11.52 -3.34 -3.13
N LYS A 32 11.35 -3.91 -4.33
CA LYS A 32 12.47 -4.36 -5.17
C LYS A 32 13.23 -3.21 -5.86
N GLY A 33 12.82 -1.96 -5.65
CA GLY A 33 13.40 -0.78 -6.29
C GLY A 33 12.91 -0.51 -7.72
N ASN A 34 11.88 -1.22 -8.19
CA ASN A 34 11.31 -0.95 -9.50
C ASN A 34 10.34 0.23 -9.42
N SER A 35 10.30 1.03 -10.48
CA SER A 35 9.30 2.10 -10.61
C SER A 35 7.90 1.54 -10.79
N ALA A 36 6.90 2.20 -10.20
CA ALA A 36 5.48 1.95 -10.45
C ALA A 36 4.72 3.27 -10.60
N THR A 37 3.64 3.25 -11.37
CA THR A 37 2.77 4.40 -11.61
C THR A 37 1.45 4.21 -10.87
N CYS A 38 0.86 5.30 -10.39
CA CYS A 38 -0.48 5.32 -9.82
C CYS A 38 -1.50 5.05 -10.92
N ASN A 39 -2.49 4.18 -10.66
CA ASN A 39 -3.52 3.82 -11.63
C ASN A 39 -4.51 4.96 -11.89
N ASP A 40 -4.71 5.88 -10.94
CA ASP A 40 -5.72 6.94 -11.06
C ASP A 40 -5.18 8.18 -11.78
N CYS A 41 -3.90 8.51 -11.59
CA CYS A 41 -3.32 9.74 -12.10
C CYS A 41 -2.07 9.55 -12.97
N ASN A 42 -1.65 8.31 -13.20
CA ASN A 42 -0.49 7.91 -14.02
C ASN A 42 0.84 8.57 -13.61
N LYS A 43 0.92 9.13 -12.41
CA LYS A 43 2.16 9.70 -11.86
C LYS A 43 2.99 8.61 -11.16
N PRO A 44 4.32 8.75 -11.11
CA PRO A 44 5.17 7.82 -10.38
C PRO A 44 4.81 7.79 -8.89
N LEU A 45 4.82 6.59 -8.31
CA LEU A 45 4.66 6.37 -6.89
C LEU A 45 6.01 6.52 -6.17
N THR A 46 5.98 7.05 -4.97
CA THR A 46 7.15 7.26 -4.11
C THR A 46 7.13 6.29 -2.95
N LEU A 47 8.26 5.63 -2.70
CA LEU A 47 8.48 4.79 -1.52
C LEU A 47 9.16 5.60 -0.43
N GLN A 48 8.50 5.76 0.71
CA GLN A 48 9.06 6.32 1.94
C GLN A 48 9.55 5.18 2.82
N LEU A 49 10.83 5.21 3.18
CA LEU A 49 11.45 4.24 4.08
C LEU A 49 11.62 4.84 5.48
N PRO A 50 11.65 4.01 6.53
CA PRO A 50 11.96 4.48 7.87
C PRO A 50 13.40 5.04 7.93
N PRO A 51 13.67 5.97 8.86
CA PRO A 51 15.02 6.49 9.05
C PRO A 51 15.99 5.39 9.50
N ASN A 52 17.06 5.20 8.72
CA ASN A 52 18.09 4.19 8.98
C ASN A 52 19.06 4.56 10.11
N THR A 53 18.92 5.73 10.75
CA THR A 53 19.81 6.17 11.84
C THR A 53 19.02 6.77 13.00
N THR A 54 19.55 6.66 14.21
CA THR A 54 18.99 7.29 15.43
C THR A 54 18.99 8.81 15.39
N LYS A 55 19.74 9.43 14.46
CA LYS A 55 19.88 10.88 14.34
C LYS A 55 19.07 11.49 13.19
N ALA A 56 18.43 10.65 12.37
CA ALA A 56 17.60 11.15 11.29
C ALA A 56 16.30 11.72 11.85
N LYS A 57 15.88 12.88 11.31
CA LYS A 57 14.58 13.46 11.64
C LYS A 57 13.49 12.45 11.29
N PRO A 58 12.45 12.29 12.14
CA PRO A 58 11.25 11.57 11.75
C PRO A 58 10.73 12.14 10.44
N ALA A 59 10.40 11.28 9.48
CA ALA A 59 9.73 11.72 8.28
C ALA A 59 8.31 12.20 8.64
N ASP A 60 7.81 13.21 7.93
CA ASP A 60 6.46 13.75 8.16
C ASP A 60 5.35 12.72 7.87
N LYS A 61 5.70 11.64 7.16
CA LYS A 61 4.81 10.53 6.84
C LYS A 61 5.43 9.21 7.28
N ALA A 62 4.56 8.29 7.69
CA ALA A 62 4.94 6.92 8.02
C ALA A 62 5.62 6.24 6.82
N PRO A 63 6.43 5.19 7.05
CA PRO A 63 6.95 4.36 5.96
C PRO A 63 5.82 3.82 5.09
N GLY A 64 5.95 3.88 3.78
CA GLY A 64 4.84 3.55 2.90
C GLY A 64 5.04 3.90 1.43
N ILE A 65 4.02 3.62 0.62
CA ILE A 65 3.96 3.95 -0.80
C ILE A 65 2.90 5.02 -1.01
N TYR A 66 3.33 6.15 -1.56
CA TYR A 66 2.49 7.33 -1.70
C TYR A 66 2.45 7.84 -3.13
N CYS A 67 1.30 8.36 -3.52
CA CYS A 67 1.16 9.20 -4.69
C CYS A 67 1.28 10.67 -4.30
N VAL A 68 1.93 11.49 -5.13
CA VAL A 68 2.06 12.95 -4.94
C VAL A 68 0.69 13.64 -4.81
N LYS A 69 -0.33 13.14 -5.53
CA LYS A 69 -1.70 13.66 -5.48
C LYS A 69 -2.55 13.08 -4.34
N GLY A 70 -2.05 12.07 -3.61
CA GLY A 70 -2.81 11.36 -2.57
C GLY A 70 -3.77 10.27 -3.09
N CYS A 71 -3.73 9.91 -4.37
CA CYS A 71 -4.58 8.85 -4.93
C CYS A 71 -4.28 7.46 -4.35
N THR A 72 -3.01 7.21 -4.04
CA THR A 72 -2.54 5.98 -3.42
C THR A 72 -1.84 6.35 -2.13
N ASP A 73 -2.33 5.79 -1.03
CA ASP A 73 -1.82 6.01 0.32
C ASP A 73 -1.76 4.64 1.00
N ILE A 74 -0.58 4.02 0.99
CA ILE A 74 -0.35 2.68 1.54
C ILE A 74 0.71 2.83 2.61
N GLU A 75 0.29 2.87 3.87
CA GLU A 75 1.17 2.76 5.02
C GLU A 75 1.67 1.33 5.17
N LEU A 76 2.97 1.17 5.39
CA LEU A 76 3.61 -0.13 5.58
C LEU A 76 4.12 -0.22 7.01
N ASP A 77 3.66 -1.23 7.74
CA ASP A 77 4.21 -1.56 9.04
C ASP A 77 5.63 -2.11 8.87
N MET A 78 6.61 -1.26 9.18
CA MET A 78 8.04 -1.57 9.14
C MET A 78 8.67 -1.53 10.54
N GLU A 79 7.88 -1.70 11.61
CA GLU A 79 8.37 -1.66 12.99
C GLU A 79 9.51 -2.67 13.22
N ALA A 80 9.35 -3.90 12.72
CA ALA A 80 10.37 -4.94 12.84
C ALA A 80 11.70 -4.57 12.15
N VAL A 81 11.64 -3.87 11.01
CA VAL A 81 12.85 -3.45 10.27
C VAL A 81 13.51 -2.25 10.94
N ALA A 82 12.72 -1.36 11.56
CA ALA A 82 13.25 -0.24 12.33
C ALA A 82 14.04 -0.68 13.58
N LEU A 83 13.74 -1.88 14.10
CA LEU A 83 14.36 -2.47 15.28
C LEU A 83 15.56 -3.39 14.98
N MET A 84 15.75 -3.86 13.73
CA MET A 84 16.88 -4.72 13.32
C MET A 84 18.20 -3.94 13.14
N ARG A 85 18.54 -3.08 14.11
CA ARG A 85 19.84 -2.42 14.20
C ARG A 85 20.91 -3.32 14.78
#